data_AF-A0A7W9X6Z7-F1
#
_entry.id   AF-A0A7W9X6Z7-F1
#
_cell.length_a   1.000
_cell.length_b   1.000
_cell.length_c   1.000
_cell.angle_alpha   90.00
_cell.angle_beta   90.00
_cell.angle_gamma   90.00
#
_symmetry.space_group_name_H-M   'P 1'
#
loop_
_entity.id
_entity.type
_entity.pdbx_description
1 polymer ?
#
loop_
_entity_poly.entity_id
_entity_poly.type
_entity_poly.pdbx_seq_one_letter_code
_entity_poly.pdbx_strand_id
1 'polypeptide(L)'
;MYSILDTKNTNELYLVRKGWFSREIELTDNTRSYGKIVYHRLSKRIATVITASNTWIFKRAENSYRLISVTDENGEIIGTATRDIFSRITTLSLQTGFVAKFYKPSVWSRHYVWESDDYGKIMNIDSHPFGLRDSINIDQSMAPESSIPFLTFFGSYLVILKRRRNNAIVSGLLYSLWGGRNIKRN
;
A
#
# COMPACT_ATOMS: atom_id res chain seq x y z
N MET A 1 -12.53 -18.59 -4.95
CA MET A 1 -12.73 -17.73 -6.15
C MET A 1 -13.03 -16.33 -5.64
N TYR A 2 -12.36 -15.29 -6.16
CA TYR A 2 -12.59 -13.91 -5.72
C TYR A 2 -13.83 -13.33 -6.42
N SER A 3 -14.56 -12.47 -5.72
CA SER A 3 -15.69 -11.72 -6.28
C SER A 3 -15.20 -10.44 -6.94
N ILE A 4 -15.87 -10.01 -8.01
CA ILE A 4 -15.65 -8.67 -8.57
C ILE A 4 -16.18 -7.66 -7.53
N LEU A 5 -15.39 -6.64 -7.25
CA LEU A 5 -15.81 -5.57 -6.34
C LEU A 5 -16.84 -4.71 -7.07
N ASP A 6 -18.07 -4.73 -6.58
CA ASP A 6 -19.10 -3.76 -6.94
C ASP A 6 -19.18 -2.72 -5.84
N THR A 7 -18.74 -1.51 -6.16
CA THR A 7 -18.63 -0.43 -5.19
C THR A 7 -20.00 0.06 -4.75
N LYS A 8 -21.04 0.01 -5.60
CA LYS A 8 -22.39 0.50 -5.24
C LYS A 8 -23.02 -0.19 -4.03
N ASN A 9 -22.53 -1.37 -3.69
CA ASN A 9 -23.06 -2.19 -2.61
C ASN A 9 -22.24 -2.12 -1.31
N THR A 10 -21.05 -1.51 -1.32
CA THR A 10 -20.11 -1.58 -0.17
C THR A 10 -19.21 -0.35 -0.05
N ASN A 11 -19.47 0.50 0.95
CA ASN A 11 -18.65 1.70 1.23
C ASN A 11 -17.44 1.43 2.13
N GLU A 12 -17.47 0.33 2.87
CA GLU A 12 -16.43 -0.06 3.82
C GLU A 12 -15.74 -1.34 3.39
N LEU A 13 -14.44 -1.26 3.19
CA LEU A 13 -13.59 -2.41 2.91
C LEU A 13 -12.56 -2.60 4.01
N TYR A 14 -12.05 -3.82 4.07
CA TYR A 14 -11.11 -4.21 5.08
C TYR A 14 -9.99 -5.01 4.45
N LEU A 15 -8.76 -4.66 4.85
CA LEU A 15 -7.59 -5.44 4.54
C LEU A 15 -7.23 -6.28 5.76
N VAL A 16 -7.43 -7.59 5.61
CA VAL A 16 -7.27 -8.56 6.70
C VAL A 16 -6.03 -9.41 6.44
N ARG A 17 -5.12 -9.42 7.41
CA ARG A 17 -3.96 -10.34 7.41
C ARG A 17 -4.40 -11.73 7.82
N LYS A 18 -4.03 -12.75 7.05
CA LYS A 18 -4.33 -14.17 7.36
C LYS A 18 -3.37 -14.76 8.40
N GLY A 19 -3.26 -14.09 9.55
CA GLY A 19 -2.38 -14.46 10.66
C GLY A 19 -1.13 -13.59 10.78
N TRP A 20 -0.45 -13.70 11.92
CA TRP A 20 0.67 -12.83 12.30
C TRP A 20 1.90 -12.96 11.41
N PHE A 21 2.17 -14.16 10.90
CA PHE A 21 3.31 -14.45 10.03
C PHE A 21 2.95 -14.53 8.55
N SER A 22 1.66 -14.40 8.23
CA SER A 22 1.22 -14.46 6.85
C SER A 22 1.63 -13.21 6.10
N ARG A 23 2.13 -13.42 4.89
CA ARG A 23 2.52 -12.37 3.94
C ARG A 23 1.39 -12.04 2.99
N GLU A 24 0.21 -12.60 3.26
CA GLU A 24 -0.99 -12.43 2.48
C GLU A 24 -1.95 -11.52 3.24
N ILE A 25 -2.43 -10.51 2.52
CA ILE A 25 -3.46 -9.60 3.00
C ILE A 25 -4.60 -9.67 2.01
N GLU A 26 -5.78 -9.96 2.52
CA GLU A 26 -6.99 -10.13 1.73
C GLU A 26 -7.87 -8.89 1.84
N LEU A 27 -8.45 -8.48 0.71
CA LEU A 27 -9.46 -7.42 0.66
C LEU A 27 -10.85 -8.04 0.78
N THR A 28 -11.62 -7.60 1.77
CA THR A 28 -12.94 -8.14 2.10
C THR A 28 -13.86 -7.06 2.67
N ASP A 29 -15.16 -7.26 2.54
CA ASP A 29 -16.21 -6.50 3.23
C ASP A 29 -16.81 -7.27 4.42
N ASN A 30 -16.11 -8.32 4.87
CA ASN A 30 -16.54 -9.39 5.80
C ASN A 30 -17.46 -10.47 5.20
N THR A 31 -18.12 -10.22 4.07
CA THR A 31 -19.05 -11.18 3.46
C THR A 31 -18.45 -11.86 2.22
N ARG A 32 -17.68 -11.11 1.44
CA ARG A 32 -17.02 -11.49 0.20
C ARG A 32 -15.54 -11.14 0.25
N SER A 33 -14.78 -11.85 -0.57
CA SER A 33 -13.37 -11.59 -0.78
C SER A 33 -13.14 -11.14 -2.21
N TYR A 34 -12.44 -10.02 -2.37
CA TYR A 34 -12.27 -9.35 -3.67
C TYR A 34 -10.87 -9.56 -4.28
N GLY A 35 -9.93 -10.05 -3.47
CA GLY A 35 -8.58 -10.32 -3.92
C GLY A 35 -7.60 -10.39 -2.75
N LYS A 36 -6.34 -10.62 -3.08
CA LYS A 36 -5.25 -10.59 -2.11
C LYS A 36 -3.99 -9.94 -2.65
N ILE A 37 -3.19 -9.40 -1.75
CA ILE A 37 -1.81 -9.00 -2.00
C ILE A 37 -0.86 -9.96 -1.27
N VAL A 38 0.13 -10.46 -2.00
CA VAL A 38 1.15 -11.39 -1.53
C VAL A 38 2.51 -10.71 -1.62
N TYR A 39 3.20 -10.57 -0.48
CA TYR A 39 4.56 -10.02 -0.45
C TYR A 39 5.61 -11.11 -0.70
N HIS A 40 6.52 -10.86 -1.63
CA HIS A 40 7.54 -11.83 -2.00
C HIS A 40 8.48 -12.18 -0.83
N ARG A 41 8.87 -13.46 -0.73
CA ARG A 41 9.56 -13.98 0.46
C ARG A 41 10.93 -13.32 0.68
N LEU A 42 11.66 -13.17 -0.40
CA LEU A 42 13.05 -12.68 -0.43
C LEU A 42 13.16 -11.19 -0.78
N SER A 43 12.09 -10.58 -1.30
CA SER A 43 12.09 -9.18 -1.69
C SER A 43 10.97 -8.42 -1.00
N LYS A 44 11.35 -7.63 0.01
CA LYS A 44 10.43 -6.70 0.70
C LYS A 44 9.92 -5.56 -0.19
N ARG A 45 10.39 -5.51 -1.44
CA ARG A 45 10.16 -4.47 -2.46
C ARG A 45 9.18 -4.93 -3.55
N ILE A 46 8.78 -6.20 -3.55
CA ILE A 46 7.89 -6.76 -4.57
C ILE A 46 6.64 -7.30 -3.89
N ALA A 47 5.49 -6.97 -4.45
CA ALA A 47 4.22 -7.55 -4.06
C ALA A 47 3.40 -7.88 -5.31
N THR A 48 2.70 -9.00 -5.26
CA THR A 48 1.79 -9.45 -6.32
C THR A 48 0.37 -9.35 -5.79
N VAL A 49 -0.50 -8.70 -6.54
CA VAL A 49 -1.92 -8.57 -6.25
C VAL A 49 -2.68 -9.46 -7.21
N ILE A 50 -3.62 -10.22 -6.68
CA ILE A 50 -4.48 -11.12 -7.44
C ILE A 50 -5.92 -10.77 -7.09
N THR A 51 -6.71 -10.40 -8.10
CA THR A 51 -8.15 -10.15 -7.97
C THR A 51 -8.94 -11.12 -8.84
N ALA A 52 -10.26 -10.97 -8.90
CA ALA A 52 -11.08 -11.77 -9.81
C ALA A 52 -10.79 -11.50 -11.29
N SER A 53 -10.42 -10.26 -11.62
CA SER A 53 -10.31 -9.80 -13.02
C SER A 53 -8.88 -9.51 -13.45
N ASN A 54 -8.05 -9.07 -12.51
CA ASN A 54 -6.72 -8.53 -12.82
C ASN A 54 -5.67 -9.07 -11.86
N THR A 55 -4.44 -9.18 -12.36
CA THR A 55 -3.24 -9.41 -11.58
C THR A 55 -2.28 -8.25 -11.78
N TRP A 56 -1.75 -7.71 -10.69
CA TRP A 56 -0.79 -6.60 -10.74
C TRP A 56 0.46 -6.92 -9.93
N ILE A 57 1.59 -6.43 -10.39
CA ILE A 57 2.87 -6.58 -9.68
C ILE A 57 3.41 -5.19 -9.36
N PHE A 58 3.62 -4.94 -8.07
CA PHE A 58 4.20 -3.70 -7.57
C PHE A 58 5.66 -3.94 -7.23
N LYS A 59 6.57 -3.24 -7.91
CA LYS A 59 8.01 -3.38 -7.69
C LYS A 59 8.63 -2.01 -7.42
N ARG A 60 9.22 -1.85 -6.23
CA ARG A 60 10.07 -0.69 -5.94
C ARG A 60 11.42 -0.87 -6.62
N ALA A 61 11.91 0.18 -7.28
CA ALA A 61 13.19 0.18 -7.97
C ALA A 61 14.36 -0.17 -7.03
N GLU A 62 15.40 -0.79 -7.59
CA GLU A 62 16.54 -1.26 -6.80
C GLU A 62 17.42 -0.10 -6.32
N ASN A 63 17.64 0.86 -7.21
CA ASN A 63 18.51 2.02 -7.02
C ASN A 63 17.77 3.28 -6.58
N SER A 64 16.43 3.21 -6.46
CA SER A 64 15.62 4.34 -6.01
C SER A 64 14.52 3.86 -5.07
N TYR A 65 14.54 4.37 -3.84
CA TYR A 65 13.45 4.14 -2.89
C TYR A 65 12.19 4.94 -3.23
N ARG A 66 12.28 5.85 -4.21
CA ARG A 66 11.20 6.78 -4.57
C ARG A 66 10.35 6.28 -5.73
N LEU A 67 10.91 5.43 -6.59
CA LEU A 67 10.23 4.94 -7.78
C LEU A 67 9.65 3.55 -7.54
N ILE A 68 8.38 3.37 -7.90
CA ILE A 68 7.68 2.09 -7.90
C ILE A 68 7.08 1.89 -9.29
N SER A 69 7.40 0.78 -9.93
CA SER A 69 6.75 0.36 -11.16
C SER A 69 5.55 -0.52 -10.85
N VAL A 70 4.51 -0.37 -11.65
CA VAL A 70 3.31 -1.19 -11.63
C VAL A 70 3.24 -1.91 -12.96
N THR A 71 3.25 -3.24 -12.92
CA THR A 71 3.10 -4.07 -14.12
C THR A 71 1.84 -4.93 -14.03
N ASP A 72 1.33 -5.32 -15.19
CA ASP A 72 0.30 -6.35 -15.31
C ASP A 72 0.90 -7.77 -15.17
N GLU A 73 0.10 -8.79 -15.50
CA GLU A 73 0.53 -10.19 -15.51
C GLU A 73 1.46 -10.55 -16.66
N ASN A 74 1.40 -9.83 -17.78
CA ASN A 74 2.25 -10.03 -18.94
C ASN A 74 3.63 -9.36 -18.76
N GLY A 75 3.80 -8.56 -17.71
CA GLY A 75 5.01 -7.80 -17.42
C GLY A 75 5.05 -6.43 -18.09
N GLU A 76 3.96 -6.00 -18.71
CA GLU A 76 3.83 -4.66 -19.28
C GLU A 76 3.66 -3.62 -18.15
N ILE A 77 4.36 -2.49 -18.28
CA ILE A 77 4.30 -1.42 -17.30
C ILE A 77 3.01 -0.63 -17.53
N ILE A 78 2.02 -0.79 -16.65
CA ILE A 78 0.74 -0.08 -16.72
C ILE A 78 0.75 1.24 -15.93
N GLY A 79 1.79 1.48 -15.14
CA GLY A 79 1.91 2.72 -14.38
C GLY A 79 3.20 2.84 -13.56
N THR A 80 3.40 4.04 -13.03
CA THR A 80 4.52 4.35 -12.16
C THR A 80 4.05 5.19 -10.99
N ALA A 81 4.69 5.02 -9.84
CA ALA A 81 4.51 5.91 -8.71
C ALA A 81 5.86 6.47 -8.27
N THR A 82 5.89 7.78 -8.06
CA THR A 82 7.08 8.50 -7.62
C THR A 82 6.80 9.23 -6.32
N ARG A 83 7.67 9.03 -5.34
CA ARG A 83 7.66 9.80 -4.11
C ARG A 83 8.48 11.06 -4.26
N ASP A 84 7.88 12.19 -3.88
CA ASP A 84 8.57 13.47 -3.86
C ASP A 84 9.76 13.51 -2.89
N ILE A 85 10.71 14.37 -3.22
CA ILE A 85 11.95 14.56 -2.47
C ILE A 85 11.68 15.21 -1.12
N PHE A 86 10.89 16.28 -1.14
CA PHE A 86 10.64 17.15 0.01
C PHE A 86 9.26 16.95 0.63
N SER A 87 8.35 16.30 -0.09
CA SER A 87 6.99 16.05 0.37
C SER A 87 6.82 14.60 0.83
N ARG A 88 5.78 14.35 1.63
CA ARG A 88 5.39 12.99 2.04
C ARG A 88 4.36 12.38 1.10
N ILE A 89 4.23 12.96 -0.08
CA ILE A 89 3.28 12.59 -1.13
C ILE A 89 3.94 11.59 -2.06
N THR A 90 3.15 10.64 -2.53
CA THR A 90 3.51 9.71 -3.60
C THR A 90 2.51 9.89 -4.71
N THR A 91 2.98 10.30 -5.88
CA THR A 91 2.14 10.52 -7.06
C THR A 91 2.16 9.26 -7.89
N LEU A 92 0.98 8.70 -8.13
CA LEU A 92 0.71 7.59 -9.04
C LEU A 92 0.28 8.16 -10.39
N SER A 93 0.85 7.62 -11.46
CA SER A 93 0.46 7.90 -12.84
C SER A 93 0.27 6.57 -13.57
N LEU A 94 -0.92 6.33 -14.11
CA LEU A 94 -1.28 5.15 -14.90
C LEU A 94 -1.30 5.49 -16.40
N GLN A 95 -1.07 4.50 -17.24
CA GLN A 95 -1.12 4.67 -18.70
C GLN A 95 -2.51 5.06 -19.24
N THR A 96 -3.56 4.78 -18.47
CA THR A 96 -4.94 5.20 -18.78
C THR A 96 -5.14 6.71 -18.67
N GLY A 97 -4.13 7.47 -18.24
CA GLY A 97 -4.21 8.90 -17.95
C GLY A 97 -4.64 9.21 -16.52
N PHE A 98 -4.99 8.19 -15.72
CA PHE A 98 -5.37 8.39 -14.32
C PHE A 98 -4.16 8.79 -13.46
N VAL A 99 -4.30 9.91 -12.74
CA VAL A 99 -3.28 10.43 -11.83
C VAL A 99 -3.87 10.64 -10.44
N ALA A 100 -3.18 10.17 -9.42
CA ALA A 100 -3.60 10.36 -8.03
C ALA A 100 -2.41 10.52 -7.07
N LYS A 101 -2.62 11.31 -6.03
CA LYS A 101 -1.69 11.59 -4.94
C LYS A 101 -2.07 10.77 -3.73
N PHE A 102 -1.09 10.08 -3.17
CA PHE A 102 -1.19 9.37 -1.91
C PHE A 102 -0.41 10.10 -0.82
N TYR A 103 -1.10 10.49 0.25
CA TYR A 103 -0.45 11.21 1.34
C TYR A 103 -1.04 10.91 2.70
N LYS A 104 -0.40 11.49 3.72
CA LYS A 104 -0.79 11.38 5.11
C LYS A 104 -1.06 12.79 5.63
N PRO A 105 -2.32 13.17 5.97
CA PRO A 105 -2.67 14.55 6.29
C PRO A 105 -1.88 15.11 7.48
N SER A 106 -1.54 14.25 8.45
CA SER A 106 -0.73 14.62 9.61
C SER A 106 0.35 13.57 9.87
N VAL A 107 1.47 13.98 10.46
CA VAL A 107 2.57 13.08 10.83
C VAL A 107 2.11 11.99 11.80
N TRP A 108 1.19 12.34 12.70
CA TRP A 108 0.71 11.51 13.80
C TRP A 108 -0.56 10.73 13.48
N SER A 109 -1.29 11.19 12.46
CA SER A 109 -2.50 10.53 11.96
C SER A 109 -2.24 9.03 11.66
N ARG A 110 -3.26 8.18 11.67
CA ARG A 110 -3.15 6.80 11.14
C ARG A 110 -3.87 6.65 9.80
N HIS A 111 -4.33 7.78 9.28
CA HIS A 111 -5.16 7.95 8.11
C HIS A 111 -4.29 8.33 6.92
N TYR A 112 -4.56 7.68 5.79
CA TYR A 112 -3.95 7.97 4.51
C TYR A 112 -5.03 8.30 3.50
N VAL A 113 -4.71 9.18 2.56
CA VAL A 113 -5.67 9.70 1.59
C VAL A 113 -5.15 9.45 0.20
N TRP A 114 -6.04 8.94 -0.66
CA TRP A 114 -5.92 9.06 -2.11
C TRP A 114 -6.73 10.26 -2.57
N GLU A 115 -6.10 11.11 -3.36
CA GLU A 115 -6.73 12.30 -3.94
C GLU A 115 -6.30 12.42 -5.40
N SER A 116 -7.23 12.71 -6.30
CA SER A 116 -6.95 13.02 -7.69
C SER A 116 -7.39 14.46 -7.97
N ASP A 117 -6.70 15.14 -8.88
CA ASP A 117 -7.07 16.51 -9.23
C ASP A 117 -8.42 16.52 -10.01
N ASP A 118 -8.74 15.45 -10.73
CA ASP A 118 -9.98 15.31 -11.51
C ASP A 118 -11.19 14.92 -10.64
N TYR A 119 -10.94 14.17 -9.58
CA TYR A 119 -11.98 13.52 -8.78
C TYR A 119 -12.04 14.02 -7.34
N GLY A 120 -11.06 14.77 -6.84
CA GLY A 120 -10.97 15.11 -5.43
C GLY A 120 -10.55 13.92 -4.56
N LYS A 121 -11.07 13.85 -3.33
CA LYS A 121 -10.70 12.80 -2.37
C LYS A 121 -11.43 11.50 -2.70
N ILE A 122 -10.66 10.48 -3.01
CA ILE A 122 -11.15 9.19 -3.50
C ILE A 122 -11.34 8.18 -2.35
N MET A 123 -10.37 8.08 -1.45
CA MET A 123 -10.34 6.98 -0.48
C MET A 123 -9.52 7.37 0.74
N ASN A 124 -10.00 6.93 1.90
CA ASN A 124 -9.31 7.00 3.18
C ASN A 124 -8.92 5.59 3.64
N ILE A 125 -7.66 5.43 4.04
CA ILE A 125 -7.13 4.17 4.57
C ILE A 125 -6.68 4.40 6.02
N ASP A 126 -7.34 3.71 6.93
CA ASP A 126 -7.15 3.81 8.37
C ASP A 126 -6.35 2.60 8.86
N SER A 127 -5.09 2.89 9.20
CA SER A 127 -4.10 1.84 9.34
C SER A 127 -3.68 1.64 10.80
N HIS A 128 -4.01 0.48 11.36
CA HIS A 128 -3.78 0.15 12.78
C HIS A 128 -2.49 -0.67 12.96
N PRO A 129 -1.42 -0.12 13.57
CA PRO A 129 -0.08 -0.73 13.55
C PRO A 129 0.02 -2.08 14.27
N PHE A 130 -0.88 -2.35 15.23
CA PHE A 130 -0.95 -3.61 15.97
C PHE A 130 -2.21 -4.43 15.63
N GLY A 131 -3.01 -3.96 14.67
CA GLY A 131 -4.20 -4.65 14.21
C GLY A 131 -3.86 -5.71 13.15
N LEU A 132 -4.60 -6.82 13.16
CA LEU A 132 -4.65 -7.75 12.02
C LEU A 132 -5.45 -7.19 10.84
N ARG A 133 -6.08 -6.02 11.04
CA ARG A 133 -7.03 -5.39 10.14
C ARG A 133 -6.69 -3.92 9.97
N ASP A 134 -6.57 -3.49 8.71
CA ASP A 134 -6.61 -2.08 8.32
C ASP A 134 -8.01 -1.82 7.72
N SER A 135 -8.66 -0.72 8.11
CA SER A 135 -9.98 -0.33 7.60
C SER A 135 -9.83 0.65 6.44
N ILE A 136 -10.69 0.55 5.45
CA ILE A 136 -10.68 1.37 4.25
C ILE A 136 -12.09 1.92 4.05
N ASN A 137 -12.17 3.23 4.07
CA ASN A 137 -13.41 3.94 3.78
C ASN A 137 -13.27 4.54 2.39
N ILE A 138 -14.13 4.12 1.47
CA ILE A 138 -14.12 4.61 0.10
C ILE A 138 -15.10 5.75 -0.01
N ASP A 139 -14.64 6.90 -0.51
CA ASP A 139 -15.55 7.96 -0.94
C ASP A 139 -15.94 7.67 -2.39
N GLN A 140 -17.01 6.91 -2.54
CA GLN A 140 -17.44 6.37 -3.83
C GLN A 140 -17.96 7.43 -4.79
N SER A 141 -18.26 8.62 -4.29
CA SER A 141 -18.84 9.70 -5.08
C SER A 141 -17.89 10.26 -6.13
N MET A 142 -16.61 9.88 -6.08
CA MET A 142 -15.54 10.57 -6.79
C MET A 142 -14.72 9.68 -7.72
N ALA A 143 -14.47 8.40 -7.46
CA ALA A 143 -13.51 7.62 -8.25
C ALA A 143 -14.14 6.65 -9.28
N PRO A 144 -13.44 6.33 -10.40
CA PRO A 144 -13.85 5.25 -11.29
C PRO A 144 -13.87 3.90 -10.56
N GLU A 145 -14.99 3.18 -10.61
CA GLU A 145 -15.21 1.92 -9.87
C GLU A 145 -14.12 0.87 -10.12
N SER A 146 -13.65 0.76 -11.37
CA SER A 146 -12.60 -0.17 -11.78
C SER A 146 -11.24 0.12 -11.14
N SER A 147 -10.99 1.35 -10.71
CA SER A 147 -9.72 1.77 -10.10
C SER A 147 -9.65 1.47 -8.60
N ILE A 148 -10.79 1.26 -7.94
CA ILE A 148 -10.87 1.14 -6.49
C ILE A 148 -10.06 -0.06 -5.95
N PRO A 149 -10.22 -1.31 -6.45
CA PRO A 149 -9.42 -2.43 -5.97
C PRO A 149 -7.92 -2.17 -6.11
N PHE A 150 -7.52 -1.60 -7.25
CA PHE A 150 -6.13 -1.24 -7.51
C PHE A 150 -5.60 -0.25 -6.47
N LEU A 151 -6.30 0.87 -6.26
CA LEU A 151 -5.92 1.92 -5.31
C LEU A 151 -5.87 1.40 -3.88
N THR A 152 -6.78 0.50 -3.51
CA THR A 152 -6.79 -0.15 -2.19
C THR A 152 -5.53 -0.98 -1.97
N PHE A 153 -5.21 -1.90 -2.89
CA PHE A 153 -4.02 -2.74 -2.76
C PHE A 153 -2.73 -1.93 -2.86
N PHE A 154 -2.67 -0.97 -3.79
CA PHE A 154 -1.49 -0.13 -3.96
C PHE A 154 -1.28 0.79 -2.74
N GLY A 155 -2.34 1.39 -2.22
CA GLY A 155 -2.30 2.18 -0.98
C GLY A 155 -1.79 1.35 0.19
N SER A 156 -2.31 0.12 0.38
CA SER A 156 -1.81 -0.81 1.40
C SER A 156 -0.33 -1.12 1.25
N TYR A 157 0.11 -1.38 0.01
CA TYR A 157 1.51 -1.60 -0.31
C TYR A 157 2.39 -0.41 0.13
N LEU A 158 1.97 0.83 -0.17
CA LEU A 158 2.67 2.04 0.27
C LEU A 158 2.72 2.19 1.80
N VAL A 159 1.61 1.91 2.49
CA VAL A 159 1.55 1.94 3.96
C VAL A 159 2.53 0.93 4.57
N ILE A 160 2.59 -0.28 4.04
CA ILE A 160 3.50 -1.33 4.54
C ILE A 160 4.95 -0.98 4.26
N LEU A 161 5.28 -0.44 3.09
CA LEU A 161 6.62 0.08 2.81
C LEU A 161 7.03 1.16 3.80
N LYS A 162 6.12 2.08 4.14
CA LYS A 162 6.36 3.17 5.10
C LYS A 162 6.58 2.64 6.52
N ARG A 163 5.74 1.72 6.99
CA ARG A 163 5.89 1.05 8.30
C ARG A 163 7.24 0.34 8.42
N ARG A 164 7.64 -0.41 7.38
CA ARG A 164 8.94 -1.11 7.35
C ARG A 164 10.13 -0.15 7.43
N ARG A 165 10.07 1.00 6.75
CA ARG A 165 11.11 2.04 6.84
C ARG A 165 11.24 2.60 8.24
N ASN A 166 10.12 2.94 8.89
CA ASN A 166 10.14 3.49 10.24
C ASN A 166 10.71 2.48 11.24
N ASN A 167 10.32 1.20 11.15
CA ASN A 167 10.84 0.17 12.05
C ASN A 167 12.35 -0.05 11.87
N ALA A 168 12.87 0.01 10.65
CA ALA A 168 14.31 -0.10 10.38
C ALA A 168 15.12 1.08 10.97
N ILE A 169 14.56 2.29 10.91
CA ILE A 169 15.17 3.50 11.51
C ILE A 169 15.17 3.38 13.04
N VAL A 170 14.04 2.99 13.63
CA VAL A 170 13.91 2.82 15.10
C VAL A 170 14.83 1.72 15.60
N SER A 171 14.92 0.57 14.91
CA SER A 171 15.86 -0.48 15.28
C SER A 171 17.30 0.00 15.20
N GLY A 172 17.68 0.71 14.11
CA GLY A 172 19.04 1.26 13.97
C GLY A 172 19.41 2.25 15.08
N LEU A 173 18.48 3.13 15.45
CA LEU A 173 18.64 4.07 16.56
C LEU A 173 18.80 3.36 17.90
N LEU A 174 17.97 2.35 18.19
CA LEU A 174 18.08 1.56 19.42
C LEU A 174 19.40 0.78 19.50
N TYR A 175 19.88 0.22 18.39
CA TYR A 175 21.19 -0.41 18.31
C TYR A 175 22.34 0.58 18.57
N SER A 176 22.24 1.82 18.07
CA SER A 176 23.26 2.85 18.35
C SER A 176 23.25 3.35 19.80
N LEU A 177 22.08 3.37 20.45
CA LEU A 177 21.93 3.83 21.84
C LEU A 177 22.32 2.77 22.87
N TRP A 178 22.19 1.47 22.53
CA TRP A 178 22.49 0.36 23.45
C TRP A 178 23.77 -0.42 23.12
N GLY A 179 24.25 -0.38 21.87
CA GLY A 179 25.43 -1.13 21.40
C GLY A 179 26.77 -0.41 21.56
N GLY A 180 26.79 0.79 22.14
CA GLY A 180 27.99 1.65 22.24
C GLY A 180 28.83 1.48 23.52
N ARG A 181 28.78 0.34 24.23
CA ARG A 181 29.79 0.03 25.27
C ARG A 181 30.88 -0.87 24.68
N ASN A 182 31.95 -0.22 24.25
CA ASN A 182 33.25 -0.82 23.93
C ASN A 182 33.67 -1.79 25.04
N ILE A 183 33.65 -3.09 24.75
CA ILE A 183 34.46 -4.06 25.47
C ILE A 183 35.85 -3.98 24.85
N LYS A 184 36.71 -3.10 25.38
CA LYS A 184 38.15 -3.26 25.20
C LYS A 184 38.55 -4.51 25.98
N ARG A 185 38.85 -5.60 25.28
CA ARG A 185 39.64 -6.70 25.83
C ARG A 185 41.11 -6.32 25.66
N ASN A 186 41.78 -6.15 26.79
CA ASN A 186 43.24 -6.15 26.91
C ASN A 186 43.79 -7.51 26.48
#